data_AF-A0A9E0DZB5-F1
#
_entry.id   AF-A0A9E0DZB5-F1
#
_cell.length_a   1.000
_cell.length_b   1.000
_cell.length_c   1.000
_cell.angle_alpha   90.00
_cell.angle_beta   90.00
_cell.angle_gamma   90.00
#
_symmetry.space_group_name_H-M   'P 1'
#
loop_
_entity.id
_entity.type
_entity.pdbx_description
1 polymer ?
#
loop_
_entity_poly.entity_id
_entity_poly.type
_entity_poly.pdbx_seq_one_letter_code
_entity_poly.pdbx_strand_id
1 'polypeptide(L)'
;MSDAHTRIAQIVGDHDVVLFMKGTPLFPQCGFSSRAIAILNHLGVGFDSVDVLQDQEIRQGIKSFSDWPTIPQLYVKGEFVGGSDIMMEMYEAGELEHLFEESGVARAQ
;
A
#
# COMPACT_ATOMS: atom_id res chain seq x y z
N MET A 1 16.19 14.07 -6.11
CA MET A 1 14.80 13.56 -6.02
C MET A 1 14.04 14.06 -7.23
N SER A 2 13.31 13.18 -7.91
CA SER A 2 12.37 13.57 -8.96
C SER A 2 11.11 14.20 -8.34
N ASP A 3 10.31 14.88 -9.15
CA ASP A 3 8.99 15.38 -8.72
C ASP A 3 8.10 14.23 -8.19
N ALA A 4 8.08 13.10 -8.90
CA ALA A 4 7.36 11.89 -8.48
C ALA A 4 7.82 11.36 -7.12
N HIS A 5 9.13 11.31 -6.84
CA HIS A 5 9.65 10.87 -5.52
C HIS A 5 9.20 11.81 -4.40
N THR A 6 9.16 13.12 -4.66
CA THR A 6 8.70 14.11 -3.68
C THR A 6 7.21 13.91 -3.38
N ARG A 7 6.39 13.74 -4.41
CA ARG A 7 4.95 13.46 -4.28
C ARG A 7 4.70 12.14 -3.54
N ILE A 8 5.44 11.08 -3.85
CA ILE A 8 5.33 9.79 -3.16
C ILE A 8 5.71 9.91 -1.70
N ALA A 9 6.84 10.57 -1.39
CA ALA A 9 7.28 10.80 -0.02
C ALA A 9 6.25 11.58 0.81
N GLN A 10 5.59 12.57 0.20
CA GLN A 10 4.48 13.29 0.83
C GLN A 10 3.29 12.35 1.10
N ILE A 11 2.83 11.62 0.08
CA ILE A 11 1.69 10.70 0.21
C ILE A 11 1.90 9.69 1.34
N VAL A 12 3.08 9.04 1.40
CA VAL A 12 3.37 8.03 2.44
C VAL A 12 3.63 8.64 3.82
N GLY A 13 4.00 9.93 3.88
CA GLY A 13 4.18 10.65 5.14
C GLY A 13 2.88 11.24 5.71
N ASP A 14 1.92 11.57 4.84
CA ASP A 14 0.65 12.20 5.23
C ASP A 14 -0.40 11.19 5.74
N HIS A 15 -0.22 9.90 5.45
CA HIS A 15 -1.19 8.87 5.78
C HIS A 15 -0.53 7.69 6.50
N ASP A 16 -1.25 7.12 7.46
CA ASP A 16 -0.76 6.01 8.28
C ASP A 16 -0.61 4.71 7.52
N VAL A 17 -1.50 4.45 6.55
CA VAL A 17 -1.46 3.27 5.70
C VAL A 17 -1.82 3.69 4.27
N VAL A 18 -0.93 3.41 3.33
CA VAL A 18 -1.14 3.72 1.91
C VAL A 18 -0.92 2.49 1.06
N LEU A 19 -1.88 2.21 0.17
CA LEU A 19 -1.79 1.18 -0.85
C LEU A 19 -1.68 1.80 -2.24
N PHE A 20 -0.50 1.70 -2.86
CA PHE A 20 -0.35 1.97 -4.29
C PHE A 20 -0.84 0.76 -5.07
N MET A 21 -1.87 0.93 -5.88
CA MET A 21 -2.58 -0.19 -6.52
C MET A 21 -3.03 0.13 -7.94
N LYS A 22 -3.48 -0.89 -8.69
CA LYS A 22 -4.06 -0.72 -10.02
C LYS A 22 -5.58 -0.68 -9.92
N GLY A 23 -6.18 0.46 -10.23
CA GLY A 23 -7.59 0.75 -9.97
C GLY A 23 -7.81 1.32 -8.56
N THR A 24 -9.05 1.24 -8.08
CA THR A 24 -9.46 1.77 -6.77
C THR A 24 -9.99 0.65 -5.87
N PRO A 25 -10.12 0.86 -4.54
CA PRO A 25 -10.71 -0.14 -3.64
C PRO A 25 -12.09 -0.64 -4.07
N LEU A 26 -12.90 0.25 -4.66
CA LEU A 26 -14.22 -0.08 -5.21
C LEU A 26 -14.15 -0.80 -6.57
N PHE A 27 -13.18 -0.43 -7.39
CA PHE A 27 -13.00 -0.96 -8.75
C PHE A 27 -11.55 -1.38 -9.00
N PRO A 28 -11.08 -2.49 -8.41
CA PRO A 28 -9.71 -2.95 -8.61
C PRO A 28 -9.55 -3.51 -10.02
N GLN A 29 -8.45 -3.16 -10.68
CA GLN A 29 -8.16 -3.56 -12.07
C GLN A 29 -7.06 -4.63 -12.18
N CYS A 30 -6.67 -5.23 -11.05
CA CYS A 30 -5.65 -6.27 -10.99
C CYS A 30 -5.90 -7.20 -9.81
N GLY A 31 -5.84 -8.52 -10.02
CA GLY A 31 -6.09 -9.52 -8.98
C GLY A 31 -5.17 -9.40 -7.75
N PHE A 32 -3.91 -8.99 -7.94
CA PHE A 32 -2.99 -8.72 -6.82
C PHE A 32 -3.42 -7.50 -6.00
N SER A 33 -3.91 -6.45 -6.67
CA SER A 33 -4.48 -5.29 -5.99
C SER A 33 -5.76 -5.66 -5.24
N SER A 34 -6.64 -6.47 -5.83
CA SER A 34 -7.82 -7.02 -5.15
C SER A 34 -7.45 -7.83 -3.90
N ARG A 35 -6.40 -8.65 -3.98
CA ARG A 35 -5.92 -9.44 -2.83
C ARG A 35 -5.43 -8.54 -1.70
N ALA A 36 -4.61 -7.54 -2.00
CA ALA A 36 -4.12 -6.59 -1.01
C ALA A 36 -5.28 -5.86 -0.29
N ILE A 37 -6.28 -5.40 -1.04
CA ILE A 37 -7.50 -4.79 -0.47
C ILE A 37 -8.24 -5.78 0.44
N ALA A 38 -8.41 -7.03 0.00
CA ALA A 38 -9.14 -8.03 0.77
C ALA A 38 -8.46 -8.30 2.13
N ILE A 39 -7.12 -8.35 2.16
CA ILE A 39 -6.34 -8.50 3.40
C ILE A 39 -6.58 -7.31 4.34
N LEU A 40 -6.41 -6.08 3.85
CA LEU A 40 -6.57 -4.87 4.66
C LEU A 40 -8.01 -4.72 5.20
N ASN A 41 -9.00 -5.06 4.37
CA ASN A 41 -10.41 -5.08 4.78
C ASN A 41 -10.69 -6.15 5.83
N HIS A 42 -10.09 -7.35 5.70
CA HIS A 42 -10.25 -8.41 6.69
C HIS A 42 -9.66 -8.03 8.05
N LEU A 43 -8.50 -7.37 8.03
CA LEU A 43 -7.88 -6.81 9.23
C LEU A 43 -8.61 -5.56 9.75
N GLY A 44 -9.63 -5.06 9.04
CA GLY A 44 -10.42 -3.90 9.47
C GLY A 44 -9.56 -2.67 9.66
N VAL A 45 -8.59 -2.42 8.78
CA VAL A 45 -7.67 -1.28 8.87
C VAL A 45 -8.11 -0.19 7.90
N GLY A 46 -8.12 1.06 8.37
CA GLY A 46 -8.31 2.22 7.50
C GLY A 46 -7.05 2.45 6.66
N PHE A 47 -7.21 2.64 5.35
CA PHE A 47 -6.08 2.92 4.45
C PHE A 47 -6.48 3.85 3.32
N ASP A 48 -5.50 4.62 2.86
CA ASP A 48 -5.58 5.41 1.64
C ASP A 48 -5.07 4.61 0.45
N SER A 49 -5.60 4.90 -0.74
CA SER A 49 -5.22 4.20 -1.96
C SER A 49 -4.83 5.15 -3.06
N VAL A 50 -3.80 4.81 -3.82
CA VAL A 50 -3.37 5.56 -5.01
C VAL A 50 -3.51 4.67 -6.23
N ASP A 51 -4.37 5.06 -7.18
CA ASP A 51 -4.50 4.39 -8.47
C ASP A 51 -3.34 4.79 -9.40
N VAL A 52 -2.34 3.91 -9.50
CA VAL A 52 -1.16 4.15 -10.35
C VAL A 52 -1.48 4.07 -11.85
N LEU A 53 -2.69 3.66 -12.24
CA LEU A 53 -3.10 3.68 -13.64
C LEU A 53 -3.42 5.10 -14.14
N GLN A 54 -3.82 6.00 -13.24
CA GLN A 54 -4.14 7.39 -13.57
C GLN A 54 -2.90 8.28 -13.72
N ASP A 55 -1.76 7.87 -13.13
CA ASP A 55 -0.53 8.65 -13.12
C ASP A 55 0.68 7.74 -13.41
N GLN A 56 1.20 7.84 -14.65
CA GLN A 56 2.35 7.05 -15.07
C GLN A 56 3.65 7.47 -14.36
N GLU A 57 3.78 8.71 -13.93
CA GLU A 57 4.95 9.17 -13.19
C GLU A 57 4.97 8.56 -11.79
N ILE A 58 3.84 8.55 -11.09
CA ILE A 58 3.70 7.83 -9.81
C ILE A 58 3.94 6.34 -10.01
N ARG A 59 3.41 5.73 -11.08
CA ARG A 59 3.58 4.30 -11.37
C ARG A 59 5.04 3.88 -11.54
N GLN A 60 5.85 4.68 -12.22
CA GLN A 60 7.28 4.38 -12.36
C GLN A 60 8.06 4.85 -11.14
N GLY A 61 7.69 6.00 -10.60
CA GLY A 61 8.25 6.61 -9.40
C GLY A 61 8.22 5.65 -8.22
N ILE A 62 7.07 5.05 -7.93
CA ILE A 62 6.89 4.19 -6.75
C ILE A 62 7.79 2.96 -6.80
N LYS A 63 7.99 2.38 -7.99
CA LYS A 63 8.90 1.24 -8.16
C LYS A 63 10.35 1.58 -7.87
N SER A 64 10.78 2.75 -8.32
CA SER A 64 12.15 3.22 -8.09
C SER A 64 12.35 3.79 -6.68
N PHE A 65 11.29 4.31 -6.06
CA PHE A 65 11.31 4.84 -4.69
C PHE A 65 11.48 3.71 -3.67
N SER A 66 10.76 2.60 -3.87
CA SER A 66 10.78 1.42 -3.00
C SER A 66 11.88 0.42 -3.32
N ASP A 67 12.61 0.63 -4.42
CA ASP A 67 13.42 -0.40 -5.10
C ASP A 67 12.67 -1.73 -5.29
N TRP A 68 11.39 -1.65 -5.70
CA TRP A 68 10.51 -2.81 -5.85
C TRP A 68 9.76 -2.79 -7.19
N PRO A 69 9.85 -3.84 -8.02
CA PRO A 69 9.40 -3.76 -9.42
C PRO A 69 7.88 -3.91 -9.62
N THR A 70 7.14 -4.40 -8.62
CA THR A 70 5.73 -4.79 -8.77
C THR A 70 4.75 -3.87 -8.03
N ILE A 71 3.47 -4.00 -8.39
CA ILE A 71 2.31 -3.31 -7.81
C ILE A 71 1.24 -4.39 -7.58
N PRO A 72 0.54 -4.39 -6.42
CA PRO A 72 0.47 -3.32 -5.42
C PRO A 72 1.69 -3.21 -4.51
N GLN A 73 1.82 -2.06 -3.83
CA GLN A 73 2.81 -1.81 -2.78
C GLN A 73 2.12 -1.17 -1.57
N LEU A 74 2.36 -1.74 -0.39
CA LEU A 74 1.85 -1.25 0.90
C LEU A 74 2.92 -0.47 1.64
N TYR A 75 2.51 0.68 2.18
CA TYR A 75 3.27 1.48 3.13
C TYR A 75 2.51 1.63 4.43
N VAL A 76 3.23 1.58 5.55
CA VAL A 76 2.69 1.79 6.89
C VAL A 76 3.62 2.77 7.62
N LYS A 77 3.07 3.90 8.08
CA LYS A 77 3.80 4.98 8.76
C LYS A 77 5.04 5.45 7.97
N GLY A 78 4.91 5.58 6.65
CA GLY A 78 5.99 5.98 5.76
C GLY A 78 6.97 4.87 5.36
N GLU A 79 6.91 3.70 6.00
CA GLU A 79 7.80 2.58 5.75
C GLU A 79 7.23 1.61 4.72
N PHE A 80 8.07 1.13 3.81
CA PHE A 80 7.66 0.15 2.81
C PHE A 80 7.53 -1.23 3.45
N VAL A 81 6.34 -1.83 3.36
CA VAL A 81 6.07 -3.18 3.90
C VAL A 81 6.29 -4.26 2.86
N GLY A 82 5.75 -4.08 1.65
CA GLY A 82 5.89 -5.09 0.61
C GLY A 82 4.80 -5.06 -0.46
N GLY A 83 4.88 -6.02 -1.37
CA GLY A 83 3.86 -6.28 -2.38
C GLY A 83 2.77 -7.26 -1.92
N SER A 84 1.84 -7.61 -2.81
CA SER A 84 0.69 -8.46 -2.47
C SER A 84 1.03 -9.86 -1.92
N ASP A 85 2.14 -10.46 -2.33
CA ASP A 85 2.53 -11.80 -1.86
C ASP A 85 3.10 -11.73 -0.44
N ILE A 86 3.98 -10.75 -0.18
CA ILE A 86 4.51 -10.46 1.17
C ILE A 86 3.36 -10.13 2.13
N MET A 87 2.40 -9.30 1.70
CA MET A 87 1.21 -9.01 2.51
C MET A 87 0.43 -10.28 2.86
N MET A 88 0.33 -11.25 1.94
CA MET A 88 -0.36 -12.51 2.21
C MET A 88 0.42 -13.36 3.21
N GLU A 89 1.73 -13.49 3.04
CA GLU A 89 2.61 -14.24 3.95
C GLU A 89 2.55 -13.67 5.37
N MET A 90 2.72 -12.35 5.51
CA MET A 90 2.63 -11.67 6.81
C MET A 90 1.23 -11.77 7.42
N TYR A 91 0.17 -11.76 6.59
CA TYR A 91 -1.20 -11.96 7.05
C TYR A 91 -1.43 -13.37 7.58
N GLU A 92 -0.98 -14.41 6.86
CA GLU A 92 -1.09 -15.81 7.29
C GLU A 92 -0.26 -16.08 8.54
N ALA A 93 0.87 -15.40 8.72
CA ALA A 93 1.71 -15.46 9.91
C ALA A 93 1.17 -14.64 11.09
N GLY A 94 0.17 -13.79 10.90
CA GLY A 94 -0.33 -12.82 11.90
C GLY A 94 0.59 -11.61 12.13
N GLU A 95 1.73 -11.55 11.44
CA GLU A 95 2.72 -10.46 11.53
C GLU A 95 2.16 -9.14 11.03
N LEU A 96 1.30 -9.17 9.99
CA LEU A 96 0.72 -7.96 9.44
C LEU A 96 -0.27 -7.31 10.41
N GLU A 97 -1.06 -8.12 11.13
CA GLU A 97 -1.94 -7.60 12.18
C GLU A 97 -1.13 -7.00 13.33
N HIS A 98 -0.09 -7.71 13.78
CA HIS A 98 0.79 -7.22 14.84
C HIS A 98 1.46 -5.90 14.46
N LEU A 99 1.93 -5.76 13.22
CA LEU A 99 2.50 -4.53 12.69
C LEU A 99 1.54 -3.34 12.83
N PHE A 100 0.25 -3.53 12.51
CA PHE A 100 -0.75 -2.46 12.63
C PHE A 100 -1.03 -2.07 14.08
N GLU A 101 -1.04 -3.04 14.99
CA GLU A 101 -1.22 -2.80 16.42
C GLU A 101 -0.04 -2.03 17.03
N GLU A 102 1.19 -2.46 16.74
CA GLU A 102 2.41 -1.80 17.22
C GLU A 102 2.56 -0.39 16.64
N SER A 103 2.16 -0.21 15.38
CA SER A 103 2.19 1.09 14.71
C SER A 103 1.08 2.03 15.16
N GLY A 104 0.14 1.58 16.00
CA GLY A 104 -0.99 2.38 16.47
C GLY A 104 -1.93 2.83 15.36
N VAL A 105 -2.07 2.01 14.31
CA VAL A 105 -2.94 2.32 13.16
C VAL A 105 -4.40 2.18 13.56
N ALA A 106 -5.21 3.18 13.20
CA ALA A 106 -6.64 3.16 13.47
C ALA A 106 -7.35 2.04 12.68
N ARG A 107 -8.19 1.27 13.37
CA ARG A 107 -9.10 0.34 12.71
C ARG A 107 -10.19 1.13 11.96
N ALA A 108 -10.57 0.66 10.78
CA ALA A 108 -11.69 1.21 10.03
C ALA A 108 -12.98 1.00 10.84
N GLN A 109 -13.68 2.09 11.16
CA GLN A 109 -14.98 2.07 11.84
C GLN A 109 -16.11 1.76 10.87
#